data_AF-A0A854CP79-F1
#
_entry.id   AF-A0A854CP79-F1
#
_cell.length_a   1.000
_cell.length_b   1.000
_cell.length_c   1.000
_cell.angle_alpha   90.00
_cell.angle_beta   90.00
_cell.angle_gamma   90.00
#
_symmetry.space_group_name_H-M   'P 1'
#
loop_
_entity.id
_entity.type
_entity.pdbx_description
1 polymer ?
#
loop_
_entity_poly.entity_id
_entity_poly.type
_entity_poly.pdbx_seq_one_letter_code
_entity_poly.pdbx_strand_id
1 'polypeptide(L)'
;IPLRMEDEARYPGGGVAPATTLSQTPLPQEGRYINGEALQPPHAPQMEDGEADARQYGSSTSLRGTPTRAGKDAPDDVSVDVALGNPATKLRQYMILISIEQEEVPESKLAEMTSEFNAQYPDVNDQTPGYTCDATDMGCTVWRHATPNEVRAQMARNPAALSDNSYHSAMLRGAENHRWVTAMDVAIGQAQTLDDPEWRKVLIAFANWRTPFKPSESQLPGQLTLLELANFEKLSPGAQMLAQQTAYYYKTGKFPDVVSKEPPDKYVISRTRAQRAESTE
;
A
#
# COMPACT_ATOMS: atom_id res chain seq x y z
N ILE A 1 -0.03 -7.33 13.06
CA ILE A 1 0.27 -8.78 13.00
C ILE A 1 1.78 -8.91 13.07
N PRO A 2 2.37 -9.68 14.01
CA PRO A 2 3.81 -9.90 13.99
C PRO A 2 4.15 -10.59 12.66
N LEU A 3 5.00 -9.95 11.85
CA LEU A 3 5.40 -10.43 10.52
C LEU A 3 6.25 -11.72 10.59
N ARG A 4 6.57 -12.19 11.81
CA ARG A 4 7.38 -13.37 12.10
C ARG A 4 6.84 -14.11 13.32
N MET A 5 6.97 -15.43 13.32
CA MET A 5 6.73 -16.25 14.52
C MET A 5 7.80 -15.97 15.57
N GLU A 6 7.50 -16.14 16.87
CA GLU A 6 8.43 -15.85 17.98
C GLU A 6 9.78 -16.58 17.86
N ASP A 7 9.84 -17.70 17.11
CA ASP A 7 11.04 -18.53 16.91
C ASP A 7 11.52 -18.60 15.44
N GLU A 8 11.07 -17.69 14.56
CA GLU A 8 11.48 -17.70 13.16
C GLU A 8 12.88 -17.10 12.97
N ALA A 9 13.77 -17.87 12.31
CA ALA A 9 15.15 -17.48 12.06
C ALA A 9 15.22 -16.15 11.28
N ARG A 10 16.07 -15.22 11.73
CA ARG A 10 16.23 -13.89 11.12
C ARG A 10 16.80 -13.91 9.71
N TYR A 11 17.36 -15.05 9.28
CA TYR A 11 17.94 -15.28 7.96
C TYR A 11 17.78 -16.75 7.55
N PRO A 12 17.76 -17.06 6.24
CA PRO A 12 17.76 -18.44 5.76
C PRO A 12 18.97 -19.20 6.31
N GLY A 13 18.72 -20.30 7.04
CA GLY A 13 19.77 -21.14 7.66
C GLY A 13 20.07 -20.88 9.13
N GLY A 14 19.42 -19.90 9.78
CA GLY A 14 19.64 -19.59 11.20
C GLY A 14 18.82 -20.41 12.21
N GLY A 15 18.01 -21.39 11.77
CA GLY A 15 17.09 -22.13 12.62
C GLY A 15 16.93 -23.60 12.22
N VAL A 16 16.56 -24.43 13.21
CA VAL A 16 16.44 -25.90 13.12
C VAL A 16 15.02 -26.38 12.79
N ALA A 17 14.11 -25.47 12.42
CA ALA A 17 12.72 -25.81 12.13
C ALA A 17 12.56 -26.48 10.74
N PRO A 18 11.54 -27.33 10.54
CA PRO A 18 11.33 -28.04 9.26
C PRO A 18 11.08 -27.10 8.06
N ALA A 19 10.56 -25.88 8.29
CA ALA A 19 10.39 -24.87 7.24
C ALA A 19 11.73 -24.31 6.73
N THR A 20 12.73 -24.18 7.62
CA THR A 20 14.09 -23.75 7.25
C THR A 20 14.83 -24.80 6.42
N THR A 21 14.53 -26.09 6.58
CA THR A 21 15.16 -27.18 5.81
C THR A 21 14.58 -27.30 4.40
N LEU A 22 13.28 -27.00 4.23
CA LEU A 22 12.62 -27.00 2.92
C LEU A 22 13.09 -25.85 2.02
N SER A 23 13.57 -24.74 2.59
CA SER A 23 14.11 -23.61 1.82
C SER A 23 15.58 -23.78 1.42
N GLN A 24 16.24 -24.88 1.79
CA GLN A 24 17.65 -25.15 1.45
C GLN A 24 17.77 -26.02 0.21
N THR A 25 17.32 -25.51 -0.93
CA THR A 25 17.88 -26.00 -2.19
C THR A 25 19.28 -25.39 -2.31
N PRO A 26 20.35 -26.17 -2.57
CA PRO A 26 21.66 -25.63 -2.88
C PRO A 26 21.53 -24.57 -3.96
N LEU A 27 22.08 -23.37 -3.72
CA LEU A 27 22.19 -22.35 -4.75
C LEU A 27 22.98 -22.97 -5.92
N PRO A 28 22.41 -23.05 -7.14
CA PRO A 28 23.20 -23.42 -8.31
C PRO A 28 24.41 -22.47 -8.40
N GLN A 29 25.57 -22.99 -8.80
CA GLN A 29 26.75 -22.16 -9.11
C GLN A 29 26.52 -21.23 -10.32
N GLU A 30 25.41 -21.41 -11.03
CA GLU A 30 24.95 -20.54 -12.10
C GLU A 30 24.03 -19.46 -11.52
N GLY A 31 24.33 -18.19 -11.81
CA GLY A 31 23.63 -17.03 -11.25
C GLY A 31 22.12 -17.09 -11.49
N ARG A 32 21.35 -16.67 -10.48
CA ARG A 32 19.88 -16.58 -10.56
C ARG A 32 19.46 -15.30 -11.25
N TYR A 33 18.43 -15.37 -12.08
CA TYR A 33 17.82 -14.19 -12.68
C TYR A 33 16.76 -13.59 -11.73
N ILE A 34 16.71 -12.27 -11.65
CA ILE A 34 15.85 -11.48 -10.74
C ILE A 34 14.33 -11.68 -10.99
N ASN A 35 13.94 -12.39 -12.06
CA ASN A 35 12.62 -12.26 -12.69
C ASN A 35 11.75 -13.54 -12.74
N GLY A 36 11.76 -14.38 -11.70
CA GLY A 36 10.69 -15.36 -11.51
C GLY A 36 11.02 -16.80 -11.93
N GLU A 37 12.06 -17.35 -11.33
CA GLU A 37 12.23 -18.81 -11.26
C GLU A 37 10.98 -19.46 -10.64
N ALA A 38 10.64 -20.66 -11.10
CA ALA A 38 9.51 -21.39 -10.54
C ALA A 38 9.79 -21.74 -9.07
N LEU A 39 8.77 -21.59 -8.22
CA LEU A 39 8.85 -22.03 -6.83
C LEU A 39 9.15 -23.53 -6.78
N GLN A 40 10.11 -23.92 -5.95
CA GLN A 40 10.45 -25.32 -5.72
C GLN A 40 10.32 -25.63 -4.21
N PRO A 41 9.33 -26.44 -3.80
CA PRO A 41 8.30 -27.07 -4.63
C PRO A 41 7.29 -26.05 -5.21
N PRO A 42 6.55 -26.39 -6.29
CA PRO A 42 5.48 -25.57 -6.79
C PRO A 42 4.45 -25.26 -5.70
N HIS A 43 4.11 -23.98 -5.54
CA HIS A 43 3.08 -23.54 -4.60
C HIS A 43 1.91 -22.93 -5.38
N ALA A 44 0.71 -23.45 -5.15
CA ALA A 44 -0.50 -22.86 -5.72
C ALA A 44 -0.91 -21.63 -4.88
N PRO A 45 -1.26 -20.49 -5.50
CA PRO A 45 -1.69 -19.32 -4.75
C PRO A 45 -3.00 -19.61 -4.01
N GLN A 46 -3.07 -19.19 -2.76
CA GLN A 46 -4.27 -19.25 -1.94
C GLN A 46 -5.16 -18.04 -2.27
N MET A 47 -6.24 -18.28 -3.01
CA MET A 47 -7.10 -17.23 -3.57
C MET A 47 -8.19 -16.75 -2.61
N GLU A 48 -8.35 -17.42 -1.46
CA GLU A 48 -9.39 -17.17 -0.46
C GLU A 48 -8.78 -16.74 0.89
N ASP A 49 -7.45 -16.62 0.96
CA ASP A 49 -6.75 -16.25 2.19
C ASP A 49 -6.78 -14.74 2.43
N GLY A 50 -6.89 -14.34 3.70
CA GLY A 50 -7.06 -12.94 4.09
C GLY A 50 -8.50 -12.40 4.01
N GLU A 51 -9.49 -13.24 3.69
CA GLU A 51 -10.91 -12.88 3.74
C GLU A 51 -11.40 -12.64 5.19
N ALA A 52 -12.38 -11.77 5.34
CA ALA A 52 -12.91 -11.32 6.62
C ALA A 52 -13.52 -12.46 7.45
N ASP A 53 -13.29 -12.44 8.76
CA ASP A 53 -13.89 -13.39 9.69
C ASP A 53 -15.35 -13.02 9.97
N ALA A 54 -16.27 -13.95 9.69
CA ALA A 54 -17.70 -13.79 9.98
C ALA A 54 -17.98 -13.45 11.45
N ARG A 55 -17.18 -13.97 12.40
CA ARG A 55 -17.32 -13.69 13.84
C ARG A 55 -16.95 -12.26 14.18
N GLN A 56 -15.87 -11.74 13.60
CA GLN A 56 -15.42 -10.37 13.84
C GLN A 56 -16.46 -9.35 13.38
N TYR A 57 -17.14 -9.65 12.27
CA TYR A 57 -18.15 -8.79 11.67
C TYR A 57 -19.58 -9.13 12.10
N GLY A 58 -19.78 -10.08 13.03
CA GLY A 58 -21.12 -10.49 13.48
C GLY A 58 -22.02 -11.01 12.35
N SER A 59 -21.44 -11.52 11.26
CA SER A 59 -22.19 -12.07 10.13
C SER A 59 -22.71 -13.46 10.48
N SER A 60 -24.02 -13.68 10.28
CA SER A 60 -24.64 -15.01 10.37
C SER A 60 -24.35 -15.90 9.16
N THR A 61 -23.79 -15.33 8.09
CA THR A 61 -23.41 -16.04 6.87
C THR A 61 -21.90 -16.09 6.71
N SER A 62 -21.40 -17.17 6.11
CA SER A 62 -19.97 -17.30 5.80
C SER A 62 -19.54 -16.17 4.87
N LEU A 63 -18.52 -15.43 5.31
CA LEU A 63 -17.84 -14.40 4.54
C LEU A 63 -16.74 -14.99 3.64
N ARG A 64 -16.43 -16.29 3.80
CA ARG A 64 -15.49 -16.99 2.91
C ARG A 64 -16.06 -17.15 1.51
N GLY A 65 -15.17 -17.04 0.54
CA GLY A 65 -15.41 -17.34 -0.86
C GLY A 65 -15.71 -18.81 -1.09
N THR A 66 -16.23 -19.07 -2.28
CA THR A 66 -16.40 -20.41 -2.85
C THR A 66 -16.09 -20.30 -4.35
N PRO A 67 -15.91 -21.41 -5.09
CA PRO A 67 -15.68 -21.37 -6.53
C PRO A 67 -16.72 -20.59 -7.34
N THR A 68 -17.93 -20.38 -6.80
CA THR A 68 -19.04 -19.67 -7.47
C THR A 68 -19.44 -18.35 -6.80
N ARG A 69 -18.78 -17.94 -5.72
CA ARG A 69 -19.12 -16.74 -4.95
C ARG A 69 -17.86 -16.12 -4.36
N ALA A 70 -17.61 -14.85 -4.68
CA ALA A 70 -16.52 -14.11 -4.05
C ALA A 70 -16.69 -14.07 -2.52
N GLY A 71 -15.59 -14.23 -1.79
CA GLY A 71 -15.59 -13.95 -0.36
C GLY A 71 -15.58 -12.45 -0.09
N LYS A 72 -15.51 -12.09 1.18
CA LYS A 72 -15.55 -10.70 1.61
C LYS A 72 -14.21 -10.26 2.16
N ASP A 73 -13.76 -9.10 1.71
CA ASP A 73 -12.54 -8.46 2.13
C ASP A 73 -12.83 -7.43 3.22
N ALA A 74 -12.05 -7.49 4.30
CA ALA A 74 -12.01 -6.41 5.28
C ALA A 74 -11.33 -5.17 4.67
N PRO A 75 -11.76 -3.95 5.02
CA PRO A 75 -11.08 -2.73 4.59
C PRO A 75 -9.68 -2.68 5.21
N ASP A 76 -8.66 -2.47 4.39
CA ASP A 76 -7.30 -2.17 4.86
C ASP A 76 -7.14 -0.70 5.25
N ASP A 77 -6.03 -0.34 5.90
CA ASP A 77 -5.79 1.01 6.41
C ASP A 77 -5.92 2.08 5.30
N VAL A 78 -5.45 1.79 4.08
CA VAL A 78 -5.58 2.69 2.94
C VAL A 78 -7.04 2.84 2.53
N SER A 79 -7.79 1.75 2.47
CA SER A 79 -9.21 1.75 2.14
C SER A 79 -10.04 2.50 3.19
N VAL A 80 -9.67 2.38 4.45
CA VAL A 80 -10.26 3.11 5.58
C VAL A 80 -9.97 4.61 5.44
N ASP A 81 -8.72 5.00 5.20
CA ASP A 81 -8.35 6.41 5.05
C ASP A 81 -8.92 7.04 3.77
N VAL A 82 -9.02 6.29 2.67
CA VAL A 82 -9.71 6.72 1.44
C VAL A 82 -11.19 6.94 1.70
N ALA A 83 -11.84 6.07 2.49
CA ALA A 83 -13.21 6.29 2.90
C ALA A 83 -13.31 7.59 3.70
N LEU A 84 -12.45 7.80 4.70
CA LEU A 84 -12.42 9.00 5.54
C LEU A 84 -12.20 10.28 4.73
N GLY A 85 -11.35 10.24 3.70
CA GLY A 85 -11.02 11.38 2.86
C GLY A 85 -12.08 11.76 1.81
N ASN A 86 -13.10 10.92 1.59
CA ASN A 86 -14.14 11.19 0.60
C ASN A 86 -15.52 11.36 1.26
N PRO A 87 -16.00 12.61 1.44
CA PRO A 87 -17.27 12.90 2.11
C PRO A 87 -18.52 12.43 1.32
N ALA A 88 -18.36 12.03 0.06
CA ALA A 88 -19.41 11.41 -0.76
C ALA A 88 -19.38 9.87 -0.72
N THR A 89 -18.40 9.25 -0.05
CA THR A 89 -18.43 7.80 0.18
C THR A 89 -19.53 7.43 1.15
N LYS A 90 -19.78 6.12 1.26
CA LYS A 90 -20.80 5.54 2.12
C LYS A 90 -20.74 6.06 3.56
N LEU A 91 -19.66 6.68 4.07
CA LEU A 91 -19.50 7.14 5.45
C LEU A 91 -20.56 8.09 6.05
N ARG A 92 -21.51 8.63 5.28
CA ARG A 92 -22.74 9.23 5.86
C ARG A 92 -23.50 8.26 6.79
N GLN A 93 -23.23 6.95 6.77
CA GLN A 93 -23.80 5.97 7.72
C GLN A 93 -23.40 6.18 9.19
N TYR A 94 -22.31 6.89 9.49
CA TYR A 94 -21.78 6.93 10.85
C TYR A 94 -22.11 8.26 11.52
N MET A 95 -23.40 8.49 11.68
CA MET A 95 -23.91 9.54 12.56
C MET A 95 -24.29 8.95 13.90
N ILE A 96 -23.98 9.68 14.96
CA ILE A 96 -24.32 9.33 16.33
C ILE A 96 -25.49 10.21 16.75
N LEU A 97 -26.61 9.60 17.12
CA LEU A 97 -27.76 10.31 17.66
C LEU A 97 -27.37 10.94 19.00
N ILE A 98 -27.58 12.25 19.13
CA ILE A 98 -27.25 13.00 20.34
C ILE A 98 -28.50 13.32 21.13
N SER A 99 -29.48 13.93 20.48
CA SER A 99 -30.75 14.30 21.12
C SER A 99 -31.87 14.44 20.09
N ILE A 100 -33.10 14.50 20.60
CA ILE A 100 -34.29 14.86 19.83
C ILE A 100 -34.87 16.09 20.51
N GLU A 101 -34.84 17.22 19.80
CA GLU A 101 -35.27 18.53 20.26
C GLU A 101 -36.66 18.85 19.70
N GLN A 102 -37.49 19.56 20.47
CA GLN A 102 -38.84 19.95 20.03
C GLN A 102 -38.84 21.09 19.01
N GLU A 103 -37.78 21.89 19.00
CA GLU A 103 -37.59 23.02 18.09
C GLU A 103 -36.34 22.79 17.23
N GLU A 104 -36.27 23.50 16.09
CA GLU A 104 -35.08 23.48 15.24
C GLU A 104 -33.88 24.08 15.97
N VAL A 105 -32.74 23.39 15.91
CA VAL A 105 -31.51 23.84 16.54
C VAL A 105 -30.77 24.77 15.56
N PRO A 106 -30.52 26.04 15.91
CA PRO A 106 -29.81 26.96 15.02
C PRO A 106 -28.41 26.48 14.68
N GLU A 107 -27.94 26.74 13.46
CA GLU A 107 -26.59 26.40 13.00
C GLU A 107 -25.49 26.95 13.92
N SER A 108 -25.68 28.13 14.51
CA SER A 108 -24.72 28.72 15.46
C SER A 108 -24.53 27.85 16.71
N LYS A 109 -25.61 27.23 17.20
CA LYS A 109 -25.57 26.34 18.35
C LYS A 109 -24.92 24.99 17.99
N LEU A 110 -25.17 24.47 16.78
CA LEU A 110 -24.47 23.28 16.27
C LEU A 110 -22.96 23.52 16.12
N ALA A 111 -22.56 24.72 15.69
CA ALA A 111 -21.16 25.13 15.59
C ALA A 111 -20.50 25.26 16.98
N GLU A 112 -21.21 25.82 17.97
CA GLU A 112 -20.75 25.88 19.36
C GLU A 112 -20.53 24.47 19.94
N MET A 113 -21.51 23.57 19.78
CA MET A 113 -21.40 22.16 20.18
C MET A 113 -20.20 21.46 19.53
N THR A 114 -19.93 21.75 18.26
CA THR A 114 -18.76 21.23 17.54
C THR A 114 -17.45 21.71 18.18
N SER A 115 -17.37 23.02 18.47
CA SER A 115 -16.20 23.63 19.11
C SER A 115 -15.97 23.09 20.52
N GLU A 116 -17.02 22.97 21.32
CA GLU A 116 -16.97 22.43 22.69
C GLU A 116 -16.53 20.96 22.72
N PHE A 117 -17.01 20.15 21.78
CA PHE A 117 -16.56 18.77 21.64
C PHE A 117 -15.08 18.73 21.27
N ASN A 118 -14.69 19.41 20.19
CA ASN A 118 -13.32 19.37 19.67
C ASN A 118 -12.29 19.96 20.65
N ALA A 119 -12.68 20.93 21.48
CA ALA A 119 -11.82 21.49 22.53
C ALA A 119 -11.38 20.45 23.59
N GLN A 120 -12.13 19.35 23.75
CA GLN A 120 -11.79 18.27 24.69
C GLN A 120 -10.80 17.25 24.09
N TYR A 121 -10.59 17.27 22.76
CA TYR A 121 -9.78 16.29 22.04
C TYR A 121 -8.64 16.97 21.27
N PRO A 122 -7.39 16.90 21.78
CA PRO A 122 -6.24 17.53 21.12
C PRO A 122 -5.80 16.80 19.84
N ASP A 123 -6.12 15.51 19.69
CA ASP A 123 -5.86 14.77 18.45
C ASP A 123 -6.98 15.03 17.43
N VAL A 124 -6.59 15.45 16.22
CA VAL A 124 -7.50 15.68 15.09
C VAL A 124 -8.31 14.44 14.71
N ASN A 125 -7.80 13.22 14.96
CA ASN A 125 -8.51 11.98 14.69
C ASN A 125 -9.64 11.68 15.68
N ASP A 126 -9.66 12.38 16.81
CA ASP A 126 -10.70 12.31 17.84
C ASP A 126 -11.64 13.53 17.78
N GLN A 127 -11.48 14.39 16.76
CA GLN A 127 -12.36 15.53 16.53
C GLN A 127 -13.51 15.16 15.57
N THR A 128 -14.67 15.79 15.80
CA THR A 128 -15.83 15.64 14.93
C THR A 128 -15.83 16.69 13.81
N PRO A 129 -16.24 16.32 12.58
CA PRO A 129 -16.53 17.28 11.52
C PRO A 129 -17.66 18.26 11.85
N GLY A 130 -18.57 17.88 12.75
CA GLY A 130 -19.64 18.75 13.23
C GLY A 130 -20.92 18.02 13.64
N TYR A 131 -21.94 18.82 13.96
CA TYR A 131 -23.29 18.38 14.27
C TYR A 131 -24.25 18.83 13.16
N THR A 132 -25.28 18.04 12.90
CA THR A 132 -26.37 18.39 11.98
C THR A 132 -27.71 18.20 12.68
N CYS A 133 -28.69 19.00 12.26
CA CYS A 133 -30.07 18.94 12.72
C CYS A 133 -30.94 18.50 11.55
N ASP A 134 -31.54 17.31 11.65
CA ASP A 134 -32.56 16.88 10.69
C ASP A 134 -33.91 17.39 11.19
N ALA A 135 -34.29 18.58 10.71
CA ALA A 135 -35.55 19.23 11.07
C ALA A 135 -36.74 18.54 10.40
N THR A 136 -37.80 18.32 11.17
CA THR A 136 -39.09 17.79 10.74
C THR A 136 -40.22 18.61 11.35
N ASP A 137 -41.45 18.42 10.88
CA ASP A 137 -42.64 19.10 11.43
C ASP A 137 -42.88 18.83 12.94
N MET A 138 -42.20 17.83 13.53
CA MET A 138 -42.33 17.45 14.94
C MET A 138 -41.11 17.83 15.80
N GLY A 139 -40.16 18.59 15.24
CA GLY A 139 -38.91 18.98 15.92
C GLY A 139 -37.67 18.56 15.15
N CYS A 140 -36.52 18.60 15.82
CA CYS A 140 -35.21 18.35 15.24
C CYS A 140 -34.53 17.13 15.86
N THR A 141 -34.03 16.22 15.01
CA THR A 141 -33.11 15.18 15.48
C THR A 141 -31.68 15.65 15.32
N VAL A 142 -30.96 15.80 16.43
CA VAL A 142 -29.56 16.26 16.43
C VAL A 142 -28.64 15.06 16.31
N TRP A 143 -27.84 15.08 15.25
CA TRP A 143 -26.84 14.07 14.95
C TRP A 143 -25.43 14.66 15.03
N ARG A 144 -24.47 13.87 15.49
CA ARG A 144 -23.04 14.18 15.39
C ARG A 144 -22.39 13.31 14.32
N HIS A 145 -21.54 13.89 13.49
CA HIS A 145 -20.65 13.10 12.63
C HIS A 145 -19.64 12.32 13.48
N ALA A 146 -19.47 11.02 13.25
CA ALA A 146 -18.45 10.24 13.94
C ALA A 146 -17.04 10.80 13.66
N THR A 147 -16.15 10.71 14.65
CA THR A 147 -14.74 11.08 14.49
C THR A 147 -14.02 10.06 13.60
N PRO A 148 -12.87 10.39 12.99
CA PRO A 148 -12.08 9.43 12.24
C PRO A 148 -11.83 8.13 13.01
N ASN A 149 -11.42 8.19 14.29
CA ASN A 149 -11.17 7.01 15.10
C ASN A 149 -12.45 6.20 15.40
N GLU A 150 -13.59 6.85 15.62
CA GLU A 150 -14.87 6.17 15.77
C GLU A 150 -15.26 5.43 14.48
N VAL A 151 -15.06 6.06 13.32
CA VAL A 151 -15.30 5.44 12.01
C VAL A 151 -14.38 4.24 11.80
N ARG A 152 -13.07 4.35 12.11
CA ARG A 152 -12.12 3.21 12.04
C ARG A 152 -12.59 2.05 12.90
N ALA A 153 -12.96 2.32 14.15
CA ALA A 153 -13.44 1.32 15.10
C ALA A 153 -14.73 0.63 14.63
N GLN A 154 -15.64 1.39 14.00
CA GLN A 154 -16.88 0.86 13.47
C GLN A 154 -16.66 0.04 12.18
N MET A 155 -15.84 0.52 11.25
CA MET A 155 -15.50 -0.20 10.01
C MET A 155 -14.81 -1.53 10.28
N ALA A 156 -14.05 -1.65 11.38
CA ALA A 156 -13.42 -2.90 11.81
C ALA A 156 -14.42 -4.01 12.21
N ARG A 157 -15.71 -3.68 12.38
CA ARG A 157 -16.76 -4.61 12.86
C ARG A 157 -18.05 -4.59 12.04
N ASN A 158 -18.23 -3.62 11.14
CA ASN A 158 -19.47 -3.46 10.38
C ASN A 158 -19.43 -4.26 9.06
N PRO A 159 -20.34 -5.23 8.84
CA PRO A 159 -20.45 -5.96 7.57
C PRO A 159 -20.60 -5.07 6.34
N ALA A 160 -21.22 -3.88 6.47
CA ALA A 160 -21.40 -2.96 5.35
C ALA A 160 -20.09 -2.32 4.87
N ALA A 161 -19.02 -2.41 5.67
CA ALA A 161 -17.67 -1.97 5.29
C ALA A 161 -16.91 -3.01 4.45
N LEU A 162 -17.45 -4.22 4.31
CA LEU A 162 -16.82 -5.29 3.54
C LEU A 162 -17.04 -5.11 2.03
N SER A 163 -16.01 -5.41 1.25
CA SER A 163 -16.06 -5.46 -0.22
C SER A 163 -15.97 -6.90 -0.73
N ASP A 164 -16.35 -7.15 -1.98
CA ASP A 164 -16.10 -8.45 -2.61
C ASP A 164 -14.59 -8.63 -2.85
N ASN A 165 -14.08 -9.82 -2.53
CA ASN A 165 -12.71 -10.21 -2.82
C ASN A 165 -12.51 -10.29 -4.35
N SER A 166 -11.55 -9.52 -4.84
CA SER A 166 -11.26 -9.40 -6.28
C SER A 166 -10.33 -10.50 -6.81
N TYR A 167 -9.91 -11.45 -5.98
CA TYR A 167 -8.88 -12.47 -6.22
C TYR A 167 -7.47 -11.91 -6.49
N HIS A 168 -7.35 -10.75 -7.15
CA HIS A 168 -6.12 -9.98 -7.25
C HIS A 168 -5.66 -9.48 -5.88
N SER A 169 -6.59 -9.04 -5.02
CA SER A 169 -6.30 -8.64 -3.63
C SER A 169 -5.93 -9.84 -2.75
N ALA A 170 -6.55 -11.00 -2.94
CA ALA A 170 -6.26 -12.21 -2.17
C ALA A 170 -4.80 -12.67 -2.28
N MET A 171 -4.20 -12.54 -3.48
CA MET A 171 -2.79 -12.84 -3.67
C MET A 171 -1.89 -12.00 -2.74
N LEU A 172 -2.25 -10.73 -2.50
CA LEU A 172 -1.51 -9.80 -1.64
C LEU A 172 -1.94 -9.84 -0.17
N ARG A 173 -2.95 -10.63 0.20
CA ARG A 173 -3.43 -10.71 1.59
C ARG A 173 -3.12 -12.05 2.24
N GLY A 174 -2.90 -13.09 1.43
CA GLY A 174 -2.51 -14.40 1.94
C GLY A 174 -1.08 -14.40 2.51
N ALA A 175 -0.94 -14.79 3.77
CA ALA A 175 0.36 -14.85 4.43
C ALA A 175 1.27 -15.89 3.75
N GLU A 176 0.70 -17.02 3.34
CA GLU A 176 1.42 -18.04 2.57
C GLU A 176 1.78 -17.53 1.17
N ASN A 177 0.88 -16.81 0.48
CA ASN A 177 1.21 -16.21 -0.83
C ASN A 177 2.44 -15.32 -0.74
N HIS A 178 2.53 -14.46 0.28
CA HIS A 178 3.73 -13.67 0.54
C HIS A 178 4.93 -14.56 0.86
N ARG A 179 4.79 -15.54 1.75
CA ARG A 179 5.89 -16.43 2.16
C ARG A 179 6.57 -17.11 0.98
N TRP A 180 5.80 -17.46 -0.06
CA TRP A 180 6.29 -18.09 -1.27
C TRP A 180 6.66 -17.10 -2.38
N VAL A 181 5.89 -16.03 -2.59
CA VAL A 181 6.00 -15.14 -3.78
C VAL A 181 6.72 -13.81 -3.48
N THR A 182 6.65 -13.26 -2.26
CA THR A 182 7.47 -12.09 -1.88
C THR A 182 8.94 -12.39 -1.63
N ALA A 183 9.36 -13.64 -1.87
CA ALA A 183 10.76 -13.96 -2.10
C ALA A 183 11.38 -13.17 -3.28
N MET A 184 10.59 -12.40 -4.05
CA MET A 184 11.10 -11.39 -4.98
C MET A 184 12.11 -10.41 -4.32
N ASP A 185 11.92 -10.03 -3.05
CA ASP A 185 12.88 -9.15 -2.34
C ASP A 185 14.09 -9.90 -1.78
N VAL A 186 13.97 -11.21 -1.53
CA VAL A 186 15.11 -12.05 -1.14
C VAL A 186 15.99 -12.35 -2.36
N ALA A 187 15.38 -12.44 -3.55
CA ALA A 187 16.06 -12.68 -4.83
C ALA A 187 16.82 -11.45 -5.35
N ILE A 188 16.47 -10.23 -4.94
CA ILE A 188 17.37 -9.06 -5.03
C ILE A 188 18.39 -9.17 -3.90
N GLY A 189 19.21 -10.24 -3.91
CA GLY A 189 20.29 -10.53 -2.95
C GLY A 189 20.32 -9.69 -1.66
N GLN A 190 19.34 -9.88 -0.77
CA GLN A 190 19.16 -9.15 0.51
C GLN A 190 19.32 -7.61 0.46
N ALA A 191 19.35 -7.02 -0.73
CA ALA A 191 19.84 -5.69 -1.00
C ALA A 191 21.07 -5.32 -0.14
N GLN A 192 22.15 -6.13 -0.15
CA GLN A 192 23.41 -5.77 0.54
C GLN A 192 23.90 -4.37 0.15
N THR A 193 23.58 -3.93 -1.07
CA THR A 193 23.80 -2.56 -1.55
C THR A 193 23.07 -1.49 -0.72
N LEU A 194 21.93 -1.81 -0.09
CA LEU A 194 21.29 -0.94 0.89
C LEU A 194 22.01 -0.95 2.25
N ASP A 195 22.74 -2.00 2.64
CA ASP A 195 23.51 -1.98 3.89
C ASP A 195 24.70 -1.00 3.83
N ASP A 196 25.21 -0.71 2.63
CA ASP A 196 26.15 0.39 2.40
C ASP A 196 25.40 1.75 2.44
N PRO A 197 25.73 2.65 3.38
CA PRO A 197 25.00 3.90 3.57
C PRO A 197 25.12 4.86 2.38
N GLU A 198 26.19 4.80 1.59
CA GLU A 198 26.38 5.67 0.43
C GLU A 198 25.62 5.15 -0.79
N TRP A 199 25.59 3.82 -0.98
CA TRP A 199 24.74 3.21 -2.01
C TRP A 199 23.26 3.36 -1.71
N ARG A 200 22.86 3.24 -0.44
CA ARG A 200 21.50 3.52 0.01
C ARG A 200 21.04 4.92 -0.37
N LYS A 201 21.88 5.93 -0.18
CA LYS A 201 21.57 7.32 -0.56
C LYS A 201 21.30 7.46 -2.07
N VAL A 202 22.12 6.82 -2.92
CA VAL A 202 21.92 6.82 -4.38
C VAL A 202 20.57 6.20 -4.76
N LEU A 203 20.25 5.03 -4.21
CA LEU A 203 19.00 4.34 -4.53
C LEU A 203 17.76 5.10 -4.03
N ILE A 204 17.81 5.67 -2.82
CA ILE A 204 16.74 6.52 -2.29
C ILE A 204 16.56 7.76 -3.18
N ALA A 205 17.65 8.38 -3.62
CA ALA A 205 17.60 9.56 -4.47
C ALA A 205 16.99 9.26 -5.85
N PHE A 206 17.24 8.08 -6.43
CA PHE A 206 16.57 7.62 -7.66
C PHE A 206 15.08 7.33 -7.46
N ALA A 207 14.71 6.70 -6.33
CA ALA A 207 13.31 6.43 -6.02
C ALA A 207 12.51 7.72 -5.78
N ASN A 208 13.16 8.74 -5.20
CA ASN A 208 12.56 10.05 -5.04
C ASN A 208 12.68 10.88 -6.32
N TRP A 209 11.66 10.81 -7.17
CA TRP A 209 11.57 11.56 -8.43
C TRP A 209 11.71 13.09 -8.28
N ARG A 210 11.53 13.64 -7.07
CA ARG A 210 11.72 15.08 -6.77
C ARG A 210 13.18 15.49 -6.60
N THR A 211 14.10 14.53 -6.49
CA THR A 211 15.51 14.82 -6.26
C THR A 211 16.10 15.55 -7.47
N PRO A 212 16.62 16.77 -7.32
CA PRO A 212 17.22 17.50 -8.42
C PRO A 212 18.53 16.82 -8.85
N PHE A 213 18.83 16.87 -10.15
CA PHE A 213 20.07 16.30 -10.66
C PHE A 213 21.29 17.13 -10.26
N LYS A 214 21.21 18.45 -10.43
CA LYS A 214 22.27 19.41 -10.09
C LYS A 214 21.80 20.34 -8.97
N PRO A 215 22.74 20.87 -8.16
CA PRO A 215 22.40 21.91 -7.21
C PRO A 215 21.84 23.15 -7.90
N SER A 216 21.00 23.88 -7.18
CA SER A 216 20.36 25.11 -7.68
C SER A 216 20.50 26.23 -6.65
N GLU A 217 20.53 27.49 -7.08
CA GLU A 217 20.62 28.63 -6.17
C GLU A 217 19.43 28.73 -5.19
N SER A 218 18.27 28.17 -5.57
CA SER A 218 17.06 28.12 -4.74
C SER A 218 16.96 26.86 -3.85
N GLN A 219 18.06 26.12 -3.67
CA GLN A 219 18.05 24.86 -2.95
C GLN A 219 17.83 25.08 -1.45
N LEU A 220 16.90 24.31 -0.87
CA LEU A 220 16.64 24.35 0.56
C LEU A 220 17.84 23.78 1.33
N PRO A 221 18.17 24.31 2.53
CA PRO A 221 19.20 23.74 3.38
C PRO A 221 18.95 22.25 3.64
N GLY A 222 19.92 21.39 3.32
CA GLY A 222 19.83 19.94 3.51
C GLY A 222 19.17 19.16 2.37
N GLN A 223 18.73 19.82 1.29
CA GLN A 223 18.30 19.12 0.07
C GLN A 223 19.53 18.52 -0.63
N LEU A 224 19.53 17.22 -0.88
CA LEU A 224 20.59 16.52 -1.61
C LEU A 224 20.30 16.53 -3.11
N THR A 225 21.34 16.57 -3.94
CA THR A 225 21.23 16.39 -5.40
C THR A 225 21.93 15.11 -5.84
N LEU A 226 21.53 14.54 -6.98
CA LEU A 226 22.11 13.28 -7.47
C LEU A 226 23.62 13.36 -7.74
N LEU A 227 24.09 14.50 -8.25
CA LEU A 227 25.52 14.73 -8.52
C LEU A 227 26.38 14.80 -7.26
N GLU A 228 25.81 15.12 -6.10
CA GLU A 228 26.55 15.25 -4.84
C GLU A 228 26.76 13.90 -4.13
N LEU A 229 26.18 12.81 -4.65
CA LEU A 229 26.25 11.50 -4.02
C LEU A 229 27.55 10.78 -4.40
N ALA A 230 28.34 10.39 -3.40
CA ALA A 230 29.68 9.82 -3.59
C ALA A 230 29.70 8.55 -4.49
N ASN A 231 28.67 7.71 -4.40
CA ASN A 231 28.58 6.50 -5.21
C ASN A 231 27.93 6.73 -6.59
N PHE A 232 27.44 7.93 -6.90
CA PHE A 232 26.86 8.22 -8.22
C PHE A 232 27.91 8.12 -9.33
N GLU A 233 29.13 8.59 -9.09
CA GLU A 233 30.24 8.48 -10.05
C GLU A 233 30.65 7.03 -10.36
N LYS A 234 30.33 6.09 -9.45
CA LYS A 234 30.62 4.65 -9.62
C LYS A 234 29.63 3.94 -10.54
N LEU A 235 28.51 4.59 -10.88
CA LEU A 235 27.55 4.05 -11.84
C LEU A 235 28.16 4.01 -13.23
N SER A 236 27.67 3.11 -14.08
CA SER A 236 28.10 3.09 -15.48
C SER A 236 27.72 4.40 -16.19
N PRO A 237 28.46 4.82 -17.23
CA PRO A 237 28.14 6.05 -17.97
C PRO A 237 26.70 6.09 -18.49
N GLY A 238 26.18 4.95 -18.94
CA GLY A 238 24.78 4.83 -19.38
C GLY A 238 23.78 5.04 -18.24
N ALA A 239 24.05 4.49 -17.05
CA ALA A 239 23.19 4.68 -15.88
C ALA A 239 23.21 6.13 -15.37
N GLN A 240 24.37 6.79 -15.37
CA GLN A 240 24.48 8.21 -15.04
C GLN A 240 23.69 9.10 -16.01
N MET A 241 23.83 8.81 -17.31
CA MET A 241 23.12 9.53 -18.37
C MET A 241 21.60 9.32 -18.28
N LEU A 242 21.15 8.09 -18.02
CA LEU A 242 19.74 7.78 -17.82
C LEU A 242 19.18 8.53 -16.61
N ALA A 243 19.88 8.50 -15.46
CA ALA A 243 19.46 9.23 -14.27
C ALA A 243 19.32 10.74 -14.52
N GLN A 244 20.28 11.33 -15.24
CA GLN A 244 20.23 12.74 -15.64
C GLN A 244 19.01 13.05 -16.50
N GLN A 245 18.78 12.25 -17.54
CA GLN A 245 17.69 12.51 -18.48
C GLN A 245 16.32 12.25 -17.86
N THR A 246 16.17 11.26 -16.98
CA THR A 246 14.93 11.02 -16.24
C THR A 246 14.61 12.18 -15.30
N ALA A 247 15.60 12.71 -14.56
CA ALA A 247 15.40 13.89 -13.72
C ALA A 247 15.01 15.14 -14.55
N TYR A 248 15.61 15.30 -15.73
CA TYR A 248 15.29 16.42 -16.63
C TYR A 248 13.91 16.27 -17.29
N TYR A 249 13.53 15.04 -17.67
CA TYR A 249 12.21 14.72 -18.20
C TYR A 249 11.13 15.09 -17.19
N TYR A 250 11.32 14.73 -15.92
CA TYR A 250 10.36 15.08 -14.88
C TYR A 250 10.18 16.60 -14.74
N LYS A 251 11.28 17.37 -14.81
CA LYS A 251 11.23 18.84 -14.68
C LYS A 251 10.65 19.55 -15.90
N THR A 252 10.91 19.04 -17.11
CA THR A 252 10.67 19.78 -18.36
C THR A 252 9.65 19.16 -19.29
N GLY A 253 9.26 17.90 -19.05
CA GLY A 253 8.46 17.09 -19.96
C GLY A 253 9.18 16.62 -21.22
N LYS A 254 10.47 16.94 -21.41
CA LYS A 254 11.23 16.55 -22.60
C LYS A 254 11.72 15.12 -22.50
N PHE A 255 11.18 14.24 -23.33
CA PHE A 255 11.46 12.80 -23.30
C PHE A 255 12.96 12.51 -23.46
N PRO A 256 13.54 11.58 -22.66
CA PRO A 256 14.95 11.20 -22.74
C PRO A 256 15.38 10.76 -24.15
N ASP A 257 16.58 11.14 -24.58
CA ASP A 257 17.15 10.71 -25.86
C ASP A 257 17.78 9.31 -25.78
N VAL A 258 18.08 8.82 -24.58
CA VAL A 258 18.66 7.48 -24.35
C VAL A 258 17.65 6.35 -24.41
N VAL A 259 16.36 6.66 -24.55
CA VAL A 259 15.28 5.70 -24.65
C VAL A 259 14.72 5.76 -26.06
N SER A 260 14.40 4.60 -26.64
CA SER A 260 13.74 4.55 -27.94
C SER A 260 12.46 5.39 -27.91
N LYS A 261 12.39 6.38 -28.80
CA LYS A 261 11.18 7.18 -29.04
C LYS A 261 10.21 6.48 -29.99
N GLU A 262 10.72 5.50 -30.72
CA GLU A 262 9.92 4.67 -31.58
C GLU A 262 9.28 3.58 -30.74
N PRO A 263 7.94 3.40 -30.84
CA PRO A 263 7.30 2.26 -30.22
C PRO A 263 7.93 0.98 -30.79
N PRO A 264 8.04 -0.10 -30.00
CA PRO A 264 8.55 -1.36 -30.52
C PRO A 264 7.76 -1.77 -31.77
N ASP A 265 8.46 -2.21 -32.84
CA ASP A 265 7.84 -2.69 -34.08
C ASP A 265 6.81 -3.80 -33.85
N LYS A 266 6.96 -4.52 -32.72
CA LYS A 266 6.06 -5.56 -32.28
C LYS A 266 5.65 -5.32 -30.84
N TYR A 267 4.39 -4.94 -30.64
CA TYR A 267 3.77 -5.04 -29.33
C TYR A 267 3.74 -6.51 -28.90
N VAL A 268 4.29 -6.81 -27.72
CA VAL A 268 4.16 -8.15 -27.12
C VAL A 268 2.73 -8.30 -26.61
N ILE A 269 1.84 -8.79 -27.47
CA ILE A 269 0.42 -9.03 -27.13
C ILE A 269 0.30 -10.31 -26.28
N SER A 270 1.15 -11.30 -26.53
CA SER A 270 1.45 -12.44 -25.65
C SER A 270 2.72 -13.16 -26.16
N ARG A 271 3.59 -13.63 -25.27
CA ARG A 271 4.73 -14.51 -25.60
C ARG A 271 4.78 -15.65 -24.58
N THR A 272 4.94 -16.89 -25.06
CA THR A 272 5.24 -18.05 -24.23
C THR A 272 6.72 -18.04 -23.80
N ARG A 273 7.07 -18.80 -22.75
CA ARG A 273 8.47 -18.90 -22.29
C ARG A 273 9.43 -19.35 -23.40
N ALA A 274 8.99 -20.28 -24.27
CA ALA A 274 9.78 -20.74 -25.42
C ALA A 274 10.07 -19.61 -26.43
N GLN A 275 9.07 -18.78 -26.72
CA GLN A 275 9.20 -17.64 -27.64
C GLN A 275 10.09 -16.50 -27.11
N ARG A 276 10.30 -16.41 -25.79
CA ARG A 276 11.25 -15.47 -25.19
C ARG A 276 12.69 -15.99 -25.29
N ALA A 277 12.90 -17.30 -25.15
CA ALA A 277 14.23 -17.91 -25.22
C ALA A 277 14.85 -17.83 -26.63
N GLU A 278 14.01 -17.69 -27.66
CA GLU A 278 14.44 -17.61 -29.06
C GLU A 278 14.61 -16.16 -29.57
N SER A 279 14.26 -15.13 -28.79
CA SER A 279 14.42 -13.74 -29.23
C SER A 279 15.81 -13.21 -28.89
N THR A 280 16.53 -12.75 -29.91
CA THR A 280 17.78 -11.98 -29.81
C THR A 280 17.54 -10.47 -29.59
N GLU A 281 16.40 -10.10 -28.99
CA GLU A 281 16.15 -8.73 -28.49
C GLU A 281 16.79 -8.53 -27.12
#